data_AF-A0AAV7BI25-F1
#
_entry.id   AF-A0AAV7BI25-F1
#
_cell.length_a   1.000
_cell.length_b   1.000
_cell.length_c   1.000
_cell.angle_alpha   90.00
_cell.angle_beta   90.00
_cell.angle_gamma   90.00
#
_symmetry.space_group_name_H-M   'P 1'
#
loop_
_entity.id
_entity.type
_entity.pdbx_description
1 polymer ?
#
loop_
_entity_poly.entity_id
_entity_poly.type
_entity_poly.pdbx_seq_one_letter_code
_entity_poly.pdbx_strand_id
1 'polypeptide(L)'
;MFLKCRFSYNVVIHELDGLAKGQDVDQRSVLQARSLQEKARKAIQFLEHGFEARDPFLRALTSRGNELESIAFRSEDISGQKGNNDDLILSCCLHYCKDNAKDFMPSNKDDPIRLRREVVLLTDDRNLRVKALTRHVPVRDIPAFIKWAKVG
;
A
#
# COMPACT_ATOMS: atom_id res chain seq x y z
N MET A 1 14.34 13.29 4.78
CA MET A 1 13.31 12.31 5.16
C MET A 1 13.34 11.21 4.12
N PHE A 2 13.77 10.00 4.47
CA PHE A 2 13.81 8.88 3.52
C PHE A 2 12.42 8.25 3.46
N LEU A 3 11.73 8.44 2.35
CA LEU A 3 10.45 7.79 2.13
C LEU A 3 10.69 6.37 1.63
N LYS A 4 10.25 5.38 2.40
CA LYS A 4 10.22 3.98 1.93
C LYS A 4 8.82 3.70 1.42
N CYS A 5 8.68 3.46 0.13
CA CYS A 5 7.43 3.04 -0.48
C CYS A 5 7.23 1.55 -0.20
N ARG A 6 6.11 1.21 0.41
CA ARG A 6 5.79 -0.16 0.80
C ARG A 6 4.42 -0.52 0.26
N PHE A 7 4.35 -1.61 -0.49
CA PHE A 7 3.13 -2.07 -1.13
C PHE A 7 2.60 -3.32 -0.43
N SER A 8 1.27 -3.43 -0.34
CA SER A 8 0.63 -4.71 0.02
C SER A 8 0.73 -5.63 -1.20
N TYR A 9 1.64 -6.61 -1.14
CA TYR A 9 1.99 -7.51 -2.23
C TYR A 9 0.76 -8.24 -2.77
N ASN A 10 0.03 -8.88 -1.86
CA ASN A 10 -1.02 -9.83 -2.21
C ASN A 10 -2.28 -9.21 -2.83
N VAL A 11 -2.51 -7.92 -2.60
CA VAL A 11 -3.69 -7.23 -3.14
C VAL A 11 -3.28 -6.37 -4.30
N VAL A 12 -2.36 -5.43 -4.10
CA VAL A 12 -2.10 -4.39 -5.09
C VAL A 12 -1.39 -4.97 -6.31
N ILE A 13 -0.39 -5.83 -6.11
CA ILE A 13 0.36 -6.40 -7.23
C ILE A 13 -0.49 -7.44 -7.97
N HIS A 14 -1.26 -8.26 -7.25
CA HIS A 14 -2.15 -9.25 -7.85
C HIS A 14 -3.29 -8.61 -8.66
N GLU A 15 -3.91 -7.54 -8.15
CA GLU A 15 -4.91 -6.78 -8.91
C GLU A 15 -4.32 -6.12 -10.15
N LEU A 16 -3.12 -5.52 -10.04
CA LEU A 16 -2.44 -4.93 -11.18
C LEU A 16 -2.11 -5.98 -12.26
N ASP A 17 -1.71 -7.19 -11.87
CA ASP A 17 -1.50 -8.28 -12.83
C ASP A 17 -2.80 -8.71 -13.51
N GLY A 18 -3.90 -8.80 -12.76
CA GLY A 18 -5.23 -9.09 -13.31
C GLY A 18 -5.67 -8.03 -14.32
N LEU A 19 -5.49 -6.75 -13.99
CA LEU A 19 -5.78 -5.63 -14.87
C LEU A 19 -4.87 -5.61 -16.11
N ALA A 20 -3.59 -5.93 -15.96
CA ALA A 20 -2.62 -5.95 -17.06
C ALA A 20 -2.90 -7.08 -18.06
N LYS A 21 -3.37 -8.24 -17.60
CA LYS A 21 -3.80 -9.36 -18.45
C LYS A 21 -5.07 -9.05 -19.24
N GLY A 22 -5.91 -8.15 -18.72
CA GLY A 22 -7.19 -7.78 -19.31
C GLY A 22 -8.29 -8.79 -18.98
N GLN A 23 -9.52 -8.29 -18.81
CA GLN A 23 -10.74 -9.11 -18.76
C GLN A 23 -11.51 -8.89 -20.07
N ASP A 24 -12.37 -9.84 -20.45
CA ASP A 24 -13.34 -9.62 -21.54
C ASP A 24 -14.32 -8.53 -21.10
N VAL A 25 -14.14 -7.32 -21.62
CA VAL A 25 -14.97 -6.16 -21.25
C VAL A 25 -15.96 -5.85 -22.36
N ASP A 26 -17.20 -5.58 -21.95
CA ASP A 26 -18.32 -5.22 -22.82
C ASP A 26 -18.01 -3.99 -23.70
N GLN A 27 -18.55 -3.93 -24.92
CA GLN A 27 -18.08 -3.02 -26.00
C GLN A 27 -18.02 -1.52 -25.65
N ARG A 28 -18.80 -1.05 -24.65
CA ARG A 28 -18.89 0.38 -24.27
C ARG A 28 -17.76 0.86 -23.37
N SER A 29 -17.00 -0.04 -22.74
CA SER A 29 -15.91 0.30 -21.82
C SER A 29 -14.51 0.02 -22.40
N VAL A 30 -14.43 -0.43 -23.66
CA VAL A 30 -13.18 -0.91 -24.30
C VAL A 30 -12.05 0.13 -24.28
N LEU A 31 -12.33 1.41 -24.53
CA LEU A 31 -11.29 2.46 -24.52
C LEU A 31 -10.79 2.76 -23.09
N GLN A 32 -11.69 2.82 -22.11
CA GLN A 32 -11.32 3.02 -20.70
C GLN A 32 -10.58 1.80 -20.14
N ALA A 33 -11.05 0.59 -20.47
CA ALA A 33 -10.42 -0.67 -20.11
C ALA A 33 -9.00 -0.79 -20.68
N ARG A 34 -8.80 -0.46 -21.97
CA ARG A 34 -7.46 -0.45 -22.60
C ARG A 34 -6.51 0.56 -21.94
N SER A 35 -7.01 1.76 -21.62
CA SER A 35 -6.21 2.78 -20.92
C SER A 35 -5.80 2.31 -19.53
N LEU A 36 -6.72 1.67 -18.79
CA LEU A 36 -6.45 1.12 -17.46
C LEU A 36 -5.47 -0.06 -17.53
N GLN A 37 -5.63 -0.96 -18.49
CA GLN A 37 -4.72 -2.08 -18.75
C GLN A 37 -3.30 -1.59 -19.02
N GLU A 38 -3.13 -0.60 -19.89
CA GLU A 38 -1.80 -0.05 -20.21
C GLU A 38 -1.16 0.64 -18.99
N LYS A 39 -1.95 1.34 -18.16
CA LYS A 39 -1.47 1.88 -16.88
C LYS A 39 -1.02 0.77 -15.92
N ALA A 40 -1.80 -0.31 -15.82
CA ALA A 40 -1.45 -1.45 -14.99
C ALA A 40 -0.15 -2.12 -15.46
N ARG A 41 0.01 -2.32 -16.78
CA ARG A 41 1.25 -2.85 -17.39
C ARG A 41 2.47 -1.99 -17.05
N LYS A 42 2.35 -0.67 -17.17
CA LYS A 42 3.43 0.28 -16.81
C LYS A 42 3.76 0.23 -15.31
N ALA A 43 2.75 0.11 -14.46
CA ALA A 43 2.96 0.00 -13.02
C ALA A 43 3.68 -1.30 -12.64
N ILE A 44 3.29 -2.43 -13.23
CA ILE A 44 3.98 -3.71 -13.05
C ILE A 44 5.43 -3.63 -13.52
N GLN A 45 5.69 -3.07 -14.70
CA GLN A 45 7.04 -2.91 -15.22
C GLN A 45 7.91 -2.03 -14.31
N PHE A 46 7.35 -0.95 -13.77
CA PHE A 46 8.04 -0.11 -12.79
C PHE A 46 8.42 -0.88 -11.52
N LEU A 47 7.49 -1.67 -10.99
CA LEU A 47 7.74 -2.49 -9.80
C LEU A 47 8.81 -3.55 -10.08
N GLU A 48 8.69 -4.30 -11.17
CA GLU A 48 9.67 -5.32 -11.57
C GLU A 48 11.08 -4.74 -11.68
N HIS A 49 11.23 -3.62 -12.38
CA HIS A 49 12.50 -2.94 -12.50
C HIS A 49 13.08 -2.51 -11.13
N GLY A 50 12.25 -1.97 -10.23
CA GLY A 50 12.69 -1.58 -8.90
C GLY A 50 13.13 -2.76 -8.03
N PHE A 51 12.42 -3.89 -8.09
CA PHE A 51 12.78 -5.11 -7.36
C PHE A 51 14.04 -5.77 -7.95
N GLU A 52 14.18 -5.83 -9.27
CA GLU A 52 15.39 -6.31 -9.95
C GLU A 52 16.63 -5.46 -9.59
N ALA A 53 16.46 -4.14 -9.52
CA ALA A 53 17.51 -3.21 -9.09
C ALA A 53 17.80 -3.25 -7.59
N ARG A 54 17.05 -4.05 -6.80
CA ARG A 54 17.13 -4.12 -5.34
C ARG A 54 17.02 -2.74 -4.68
N ASP A 55 16.08 -1.93 -5.15
CA ASP A 55 15.86 -0.59 -4.60
C ASP A 55 15.57 -0.66 -3.09
N PRO A 56 16.43 -0.07 -2.22
CA PRO A 56 16.25 -0.14 -0.77
C PRO A 56 15.00 0.58 -0.25
N PHE A 57 14.38 1.42 -1.09
CA PHE A 57 13.17 2.17 -0.80
C PHE A 57 11.90 1.50 -1.32
N LEU A 58 12.01 0.38 -2.05
CA LEU A 58 10.88 -0.41 -2.53
C LEU A 58 10.78 -1.73 -1.77
N ARG A 59 9.62 -1.98 -1.15
CA ARG A 59 9.33 -3.26 -0.46
C ARG A 59 7.91 -3.73 -0.74
N ALA A 60 7.74 -5.05 -0.79
CA ALA A 60 6.45 -5.72 -0.86
C ALA A 60 6.18 -6.42 0.47
N LEU A 61 4.95 -6.37 0.98
CA LEU A 61 4.54 -7.04 2.21
C LEU A 61 3.44 -8.06 1.92
N THR A 62 3.62 -9.31 2.34
CA THR A 62 2.58 -10.35 2.24
C THR A 62 1.46 -10.10 3.26
N SER A 63 0.31 -10.76 3.08
CA SER A 63 -0.80 -10.71 4.04
C SER A 63 -0.43 -11.25 5.43
N ARG A 64 0.65 -12.04 5.52
CA ARG A 64 1.20 -12.56 6.78
C ARG A 64 2.26 -11.65 7.41
N GLY A 65 2.56 -10.50 6.78
CA GLY A 65 3.54 -9.54 7.28
C GLY A 65 5.00 -9.88 6.95
N ASN A 66 5.25 -10.74 5.97
CA ASN A 66 6.62 -11.00 5.51
C ASN A 66 7.00 -9.96 4.45
N GLU A 67 8.17 -9.36 4.60
CA GLU A 67 8.73 -8.48 3.57
C GLU A 67 9.37 -9.32 2.46
N LEU A 68 9.08 -8.99 1.21
CA LEU A 68 9.64 -9.64 0.03
C LEU A 68 10.70 -8.75 -0.60
N GLU A 69 11.84 -9.35 -0.93
CA GLU A 69 12.93 -8.73 -1.70
C GLU A 69 12.78 -8.94 -3.21
N SER A 70 11.83 -9.78 -3.63
CA SER A 70 11.54 -10.05 -5.04
C SER A 70 10.06 -10.35 -5.23
N ILE A 71 9.55 -9.97 -6.40
CA ILE A 71 8.18 -10.23 -6.85
C ILE A 71 8.13 -11.17 -8.06
N ALA A 72 9.26 -11.80 -8.42
CA ALA A 72 9.37 -12.65 -9.60
C ALA A 72 8.50 -13.92 -9.50
N PHE A 73 8.27 -14.42 -8.29
CA PHE A 73 7.43 -15.60 -8.03
C PHE A 73 6.09 -15.17 -7.44
N ARG A 74 5.11 -14.99 -8.33
CA ARG A 74 3.77 -14.46 -8.04
C ARG A 74 2.76 -15.57 -7.72
N SER A 75 3.18 -16.52 -6.90
CA SER A 75 2.36 -17.67 -6.50
C SER A 75 2.19 -17.63 -4.98
N GLU A 76 1.38 -16.70 -4.49
CA GLU A 76 0.76 -16.87 -3.18
C GLU A 76 -0.62 -17.47 -3.33
N ASP A 77 -0.87 -18.47 -2.50
CA ASP A 77 -2.16 -19.13 -2.38
C ASP A 77 -3.16 -18.17 -1.74
N ILE A 78 -4.06 -17.62 -2.56
CA ILE A 78 -5.16 -16.75 -2.16
C ILE A 78 -6.29 -17.52 -1.46
N SER A 79 -6.25 -18.86 -1.41
CA SER A 79 -7.32 -19.72 -0.88
C SER A 79 -7.60 -19.57 0.63
N GLY A 80 -6.82 -18.77 1.35
CA GLY A 80 -7.01 -18.49 2.78
C GLY A 80 -7.25 -17.03 3.14
N GLN A 81 -7.39 -16.12 2.17
CA GLN A 81 -7.59 -14.69 2.49
C GLN A 81 -8.95 -14.45 3.15
N LYS A 82 -8.94 -14.05 4.43
CA LYS A 82 -10.10 -13.53 5.15
C LYS A 82 -10.05 -12.01 5.16
N GLY A 83 -11.12 -11.35 4.73
CA GLY A 83 -11.24 -9.89 4.67
C GLY A 83 -11.30 -9.37 3.24
N ASN A 84 -11.79 -8.14 3.05
CA ASN A 84 -11.74 -7.47 1.75
C ASN A 84 -10.33 -6.86 1.52
N ASN A 85 -10.10 -6.40 0.30
CA ASN A 85 -8.82 -5.80 -0.11
C ASN A 85 -8.42 -4.58 0.73
N ASP A 86 -9.39 -3.78 1.20
CA ASP A 86 -9.12 -2.67 2.13
C ASP A 86 -8.56 -3.18 3.47
N ASP A 87 -9.13 -4.24 4.03
CA ASP A 87 -8.69 -4.81 5.31
C ASP A 87 -7.25 -5.33 5.23
N LEU A 88 -6.87 -5.89 4.07
CA LEU A 88 -5.50 -6.34 3.80
C LEU A 88 -4.52 -5.18 3.63
N ILE A 89 -4.91 -4.11 2.92
CA ILE A 89 -4.11 -2.88 2.79
C ILE A 89 -3.91 -2.23 4.16
N LEU A 90 -4.95 -2.18 4.99
CA LEU A 90 -4.89 -1.64 6.34
C LEU A 90 -4.03 -2.50 7.25
N SER A 91 -4.11 -3.83 7.15
CA SER A 91 -3.25 -4.75 7.89
C SER A 91 -1.78 -4.53 7.53
N CYS A 92 -1.47 -4.27 6.26
CA CYS A 92 -0.13 -3.87 5.82
C CYS A 92 0.32 -2.54 6.47
N CYS A 93 -0.56 -1.55 6.58
CA CYS A 93 -0.23 -0.30 7.27
C CYS A 93 0.03 -0.52 8.77
N LEU A 94 -0.83 -1.30 9.43
CA LEU A 94 -0.77 -1.59 10.85
C LEU A 94 0.47 -2.41 11.24
N HIS A 95 1.01 -3.23 10.33
CA HIS A 95 2.28 -3.93 10.54
C HIS A 95 3.44 -2.96 10.90
N TYR A 96 3.38 -1.72 10.41
CA TYR A 96 4.38 -0.68 10.72
C TYR A 96 4.03 0.18 11.94
N CYS A 97 2.85 -0.01 12.53
CA CYS A 97 2.45 0.63 13.77
C CYS A 97 2.97 -0.21 14.95
N LYS A 98 4.27 -0.09 15.25
CA LYS A 98 4.92 -0.81 16.36
C LYS A 98 4.66 -0.10 17.68
N ASP A 99 3.47 -0.35 18.21
CA ASP A 99 2.99 0.29 19.42
C ASP A 99 3.51 -0.42 20.68
N ASN A 100 4.49 0.17 21.39
CA ASN A 100 4.87 -0.29 22.73
C ASN A 100 4.27 0.63 23.79
N ALA A 101 3.67 0.05 24.84
CA ALA A 101 3.01 0.82 25.91
C ALA A 101 3.90 1.92 26.53
N LYS A 102 5.20 1.65 26.66
CA LYS A 102 6.20 2.59 27.17
C LYS A 102 6.40 3.84 26.27
N ASP A 103 6.11 3.73 24.98
CA ASP A 103 6.31 4.81 24.01
C ASP A 103 5.15 5.84 24.07
N PHE A 104 4.06 5.48 24.76
CA PHE A 104 2.83 6.28 24.86
C PHE A 104 2.56 6.83 26.26
N MET A 105 3.27 6.31 27.27
CA MET A 105 3.16 6.81 28.63
C MET A 105 3.81 8.19 28.70
N PRO A 106 3.04 9.26 28.97
CA PRO A 106 3.60 10.58 29.11
C PRO A 106 4.47 10.66 30.36
N SER A 107 5.54 11.46 30.30
CA SER A 107 6.42 11.67 31.47
C SER A 107 5.74 12.46 32.59
N ASN A 108 4.80 13.34 32.24
CA ASN A 108 3.97 14.07 33.18
C ASN A 108 2.51 13.62 33.09
N LYS A 109 1.79 13.70 34.22
CA LYS A 109 0.40 13.23 34.32
C LYS A 109 -0.58 13.99 33.42
N ASP A 110 -0.27 15.24 33.06
CA ASP A 110 -1.16 16.12 32.29
C ASP A 110 -0.78 16.19 30.80
N ASP A 111 0.32 15.53 30.39
CA ASP A 111 0.74 15.53 28.99
C ASP A 111 -0.14 14.58 28.15
N PRO A 112 -0.47 14.95 26.90
CA PRO A 112 -1.29 14.10 26.04
C PRO A 112 -0.52 12.85 25.63
N ILE A 113 -1.22 11.73 25.55
CA ILE A 113 -0.70 10.49 24.94
C ILE A 113 -0.49 10.74 23.45
N ARG A 114 0.75 10.57 22.97
CA ARG A 114 1.12 10.80 21.56
C ARG A 114 1.49 9.50 20.88
N LEU A 115 0.74 9.13 19.85
CA LEU A 115 1.03 7.97 19.02
C LEU A 115 2.00 8.33 17.89
N ARG A 116 3.22 7.77 17.91
CA ARG A 116 4.16 7.90 16.78
C ARG A 116 3.73 6.96 15.65
N ARG A 117 3.72 7.45 14.41
CA ARG A 117 3.41 6.68 13.20
C ARG A 117 4.47 6.92 12.16
N GLU A 118 5.10 5.84 11.69
CA GLU A 118 6.13 5.88 10.64
C GLU A 118 5.60 5.37 9.29
N VAL A 119 4.28 5.41 9.15
CA VAL A 119 3.54 4.94 7.98
C VAL A 119 2.51 5.99 7.57
N VAL A 120 2.34 6.16 6.26
CA VAL A 120 1.27 6.97 5.67
C VAL A 120 0.64 6.15 4.55
N LEU A 121 -0.68 5.97 4.61
CA LEU A 121 -1.44 5.38 3.52
C LEU A 121 -1.65 6.42 2.42
N LEU A 122 -1.27 6.09 1.19
CA LEU A 122 -1.50 6.94 0.02
C LEU A 122 -2.74 6.45 -0.73
N THR A 123 -3.83 7.20 -0.66
CA THR A 123 -5.07 6.86 -1.36
C THR A 123 -5.96 8.10 -1.54
N ASP A 124 -6.69 8.14 -2.64
CA ASP A 124 -7.80 9.06 -2.91
C ASP A 124 -9.17 8.45 -2.55
N ASP A 125 -9.25 7.14 -2.28
CA ASP A 125 -10.48 6.45 -1.93
C ASP A 125 -11.02 6.94 -0.56
N ARG A 126 -12.29 7.33 -0.56
CA ARG A 126 -12.96 7.89 0.62
C ARG A 126 -13.21 6.83 1.70
N ASN A 127 -13.60 5.63 1.33
CA ASN A 127 -13.95 4.56 2.26
C ASN A 127 -12.69 4.05 2.97
N LEU A 128 -11.62 3.78 2.20
CA LEU A 128 -10.33 3.37 2.71
C LEU A 128 -9.72 4.47 3.59
N ARG A 129 -9.85 5.75 3.20
CA ARG A 129 -9.45 6.89 4.04
C ARG A 129 -10.15 6.90 5.39
N VAL A 130 -11.48 6.71 5.41
CA VAL A 130 -12.24 6.63 6.67
C VAL A 130 -11.77 5.44 7.50
N LYS A 131 -11.62 4.26 6.89
CA LYS A 131 -11.14 3.04 7.58
C LYS A 131 -9.72 3.18 8.17
N ALA A 132 -8.85 3.96 7.53
CA ALA A 132 -7.50 4.27 8.01
C ALA A 132 -7.53 5.21 9.23
N LEU A 133 -8.34 6.28 9.15
CA LEU A 133 -8.49 7.25 10.24
C LEU A 133 -9.06 6.61 11.52
N THR A 134 -10.03 5.71 11.41
CA THR A 134 -10.57 4.98 12.58
C THR A 134 -9.56 4.03 13.23
N ARG A 135 -8.46 3.72 12.56
CA ARG A 135 -7.37 2.86 13.04
C ARG A 135 -6.09 3.64 13.35
N HIS A 136 -6.17 4.97 13.41
CA HIS A 136 -5.02 5.86 13.65
C HIS A 136 -3.87 5.67 12.66
N VAL A 137 -4.18 5.34 11.40
CA VAL A 137 -3.23 5.30 10.29
C VAL A 137 -3.28 6.64 9.55
N PRO A 138 -2.16 7.39 9.48
CA PRO A 138 -2.10 8.62 8.71
C PRO A 138 -2.39 8.38 7.23
N VAL A 139 -3.10 9.30 6.58
CA VAL A 139 -3.56 9.14 5.20
C VAL A 139 -3.49 10.46 4.43
N ARG A 140 -3.05 10.39 3.17
CA ARG A 140 -2.95 11.50 2.23
C ARG A 140 -3.20 11.01 0.80
N ASP A 141 -3.72 11.86 -0.06
CA ASP A 141 -3.66 11.63 -1.50
C ASP A 141 -2.23 11.82 -2.01
N ILE A 142 -1.90 11.20 -3.15
CA ILE A 142 -0.56 11.23 -3.73
C ILE A 142 -0.09 12.67 -4.05
N PRO A 143 -0.88 13.53 -4.74
CA PRO A 143 -0.46 14.91 -5.01
C PRO A 143 -0.14 15.73 -3.76
N ALA A 144 -0.99 15.67 -2.73
CA ALA A 144 -0.74 16.36 -1.47
C ALA A 144 0.51 15.82 -0.76
N PHE A 145 0.75 14.52 -0.83
CA PHE A 145 1.94 13.90 -0.26
C PHE A 145 3.21 14.37 -0.94
N ILE A 146 3.24 14.40 -2.28
CA ILE A 146 4.37 14.89 -3.07
C ILE A 146 4.70 16.35 -2.73
N LYS A 147 3.68 17.22 -2.70
CA LYS A 147 3.83 18.63 -2.33
C LYS A 147 4.42 18.79 -0.92
N TRP A 148 3.95 17.99 0.03
CA TRP A 148 4.44 17.99 1.39
C TRP A 148 5.90 17.51 1.48
N ALA A 149 6.24 16.46 0.74
CA ALA A 149 7.58 15.87 0.71
C ALA A 149 8.61 16.73 -0.03
N LYS A 150 8.18 17.79 -0.73
CA LYS A 150 9.03 18.71 -1.51
C LYS A 150 9.87 17.99 -2.58
N VAL A 151 9.28 16.98 -3.19
CA VAL A 151 9.86 16.16 -4.25
C VAL A 151 9.01 16.29 -5.52
N GLY A 152 8.97 17.48 -6.09
CA GLY A 152 8.16 17.81 -7.26
C GLY A 152 8.47 19.19 -7.79
#